data_AF-A0A0F9UJ81-F1
#
_entry.id   AF-A0A0F9UJ81-F1
#
_cell.length_a   1.000
_cell.length_b   1.000
_cell.length_c   1.000
_cell.angle_alpha   90.00
_cell.angle_beta   90.00
_cell.angle_gamma   90.00
#
_symmetry.space_group_name_H-M   'P 1'
#
loop_
_entity.id
_entity.type
_entity.pdbx_description
1 polymer ?
#
loop_
_entity_poly.entity_id
_entity_poly.type
_entity_poly.pdbx_seq_one_letter_code
_entity_poly.pdbx_strand_id
1 'polypeptide(L)' 'MTQSFDFNKALAELQAGKGLTGEDGVLTPLIKQLTEAAIKA' A
#
# COMPACT_ATOMS: atom_id res chain seq x y z
N MET A 1 -13.33 7.11 6.57
CA MET A 1 -13.21 5.68 6.90
C MET A 1 -11.83 5.24 6.43
N THR A 2 -10.97 4.73 7.32
CA THR A 2 -9.64 4.25 6.94
C THR A 2 -9.85 3.01 6.07
N GLN A 3 -9.59 3.12 4.77
CA GLN A 3 -9.67 1.96 3.88
C GLN A 3 -8.52 1.02 4.23
N SER A 4 -8.80 -0.10 4.89
CA SER A 4 -7.77 -1.09 5.25
C SER A 4 -6.97 -1.51 4.02
N PHE A 5 -5.66 -1.65 4.17
CA PHE A 5 -4.80 -2.15 3.10
C PHE A 5 -5.25 -3.54 2.67
N ASP A 6 -5.50 -3.74 1.37
CA ASP A 6 -5.93 -5.01 0.81
C ASP A 6 -4.72 -5.86 0.41
N PHE A 7 -4.34 -6.78 1.29
CA PHE A 7 -3.23 -7.70 1.07
C PHE A 7 -3.46 -8.69 -0.08
N ASN A 8 -4.71 -9.07 -0.34
CA ASN A 8 -5.01 -10.01 -1.44
C ASN A 8 -4.81 -9.32 -2.79
N LYS A 9 -5.27 -8.07 -2.92
CA LYS A 9 -5.01 -7.26 -4.10
C LYS A 9 -3.51 -7.02 -4.28
N ALA A 10 -2.81 -6.66 -3.21
CA ALA A 10 -1.37 -6.45 -3.23
C ALA A 10 -0.60 -7.68 -3.70
N LEU A 11 -1.00 -8.88 -3.23
CA LEU A 11 -0.39 -10.14 -3.65
C LEU A 11 -0.63 -10.42 -5.14
N ALA A 12 -1.85 -10.20 -5.63
CA ALA A 12 -2.18 -10.38 -7.05
C ALA A 12 -1.39 -9.41 -7.95
N GLU A 13 -1.25 -8.14 -7.54
CA GLU A 13 -0.44 -7.15 -8.25
C GLU A 13 1.05 -7.53 -8.28
N LEU A 14 1.58 -8.04 -7.16
CA LEU A 14 2.96 -8.53 -7.09
C LEU A 14 3.17 -9.75 -8.02
N GLN A 15 2.23 -10.68 -8.05
CA GLN A 15 2.24 -11.83 -8.97
C GLN A 15 2.14 -11.40 -10.44
N ALA A 16 1.45 -10.31 -10.73
CA ALA A 16 1.37 -9.71 -12.06
C ALA A 16 2.65 -8.95 -12.47
N GLY A 17 3.67 -8.90 -11.61
CA GLY A 17 4.95 -8.24 -11.89
C GLY A 17 4.98 -6.75 -11.55
N LYS A 18 3.98 -6.24 -10.82
CA LYS A 18 4.00 -4.85 -10.33
C LYS A 18 5.13 -4.69 -9.30
N GLY A 19 5.82 -3.56 -9.35
CA GLY A 19 6.90 -3.26 -8.41
C GLY A 19 6.40 -3.20 -6.97
N LEU A 20 7.21 -3.69 -6.02
CA LEU A 20 6.92 -3.60 -4.58
C LEU A 20 6.85 -2.14 -4.10
N THR A 21 7.67 -1.27 -4.68
CA THR A 21 7.84 0.14 -4.32
C THR A 21 7.83 1.02 -5.58
N GLY A 22 7.86 2.35 -5.40
CA GLY A 22 7.74 3.34 -6.48
C GLY A 22 6.40 4.06 -6.46
N GLU A 23 6.17 4.98 -7.39
CA GLU A 23 4.95 5.81 -7.40
C GLU A 23 3.67 4.95 -7.48
N ASP A 24 3.71 3.86 -8.26
CA ASP A 24 2.64 2.86 -8.39
C ASP A 24 2.94 1.54 -7.66
N GLY A 25 3.89 1.56 -6.72
CA GLY A 25 4.28 0.37 -5.97
C GLY A 25 3.12 -0.28 -5.22
N VAL A 26 3.18 -1.60 -5.08
CA VAL A 26 2.20 -2.39 -4.29
C VAL A 26 2.10 -1.87 -2.84
N LEU A 27 3.20 -1.41 -2.25
CA LEU A 27 3.23 -0.92 -0.88
C LEU A 27 2.94 0.58 -0.74
N THR A 28 2.80 1.33 -1.84
CA THR A 28 2.54 2.78 -1.80
C THR A 28 1.31 3.17 -0.98
N PRO A 29 0.17 2.46 -1.09
CA PRO A 29 -0.99 2.76 -0.25
C PRO A 29 -0.70 2.55 1.25
N LEU A 30 0.04 1.48 1.59
CA LEU A 30 0.40 1.16 2.98
C LEU A 30 1.32 2.23 3.58
N ILE A 31 2.31 2.71 2.80
CA ILE A 31 3.22 3.78 3.21
C ILE A 31 2.44 5.08 3.48
N LYS A 32 1.47 5.43 2.63
CA LYS A 32 0.59 6.59 2.85
C LYS A 32 -0.20 6.45 4.14
N GLN A 33 -0.80 5.29 4.38
CA GLN A 33 -1.56 5.04 5.61
C GLN A 33 -0.71 5.14 6.87
N LEU A 34 0.50 4.57 6.86
CA LEU A 34 1.44 4.67 7.97
C LEU A 34 1.88 6.12 8.22
N THR A 35 2.15 6.87 7.15
CA THR A 35 2.53 8.29 7.23
C THR A 35 1.40 9.13 7.80
N GLU A 36 0.17 8.95 7.33
CA GLU A 36 -1.00 9.64 7.87
C GLU A 36 -1.30 9.27 9.32
N ALA A 37 -1.13 7.99 9.69
CA ALA A 37 -1.29 7.54 11.07
C ALA A 37 -0.24 8.15 12.00
N ALA A 38 1.01 8.26 11.54
CA ALA A 38 2.10 8.87 12.29
C ALA A 38 1.91 10.39 12.48
N ILE A 39 1.33 11.10 11.50
CA ILE A 39 1.04 12.54 11.62
C ILE A 39 -0.13 12.80 12.58
N LYS A 40 -1.08 11.86 12.67
CA LYS A 40 -2.25 11.97 13.55
C LYS A 40 -1.98 11.55 15.00
N ALA A 41 -0.81 10.98 15.28
CA ALA A 41 -0.35 10.60 16.61
C ALA A 41 0.33 11.78 17.31
#